data_AF-A0A5J4WC55-F1
#
_entry.id   AF-A0A5J4WC55-F1
#
_cell.length_a   1.000
_cell.length_b   1.000
_cell.length_c   1.000
_cell.angle_alpha   90.00
_cell.angle_beta   90.00
_cell.angle_gamma   90.00
#
_symmetry.space_group_name_H-M   'P 1'
#
loop_
_entity.id
_entity.type
_entity.pdbx_description
1 polymer ?
#
loop_
_entity_poly.entity_id
_entity_poly.type
_entity_poly.pdbx_seq_one_letter_code
_entity_poly.pdbx_strand_id
1 'polypeptide(L)'
;MSRRPRSDRILAVKLYYQFQDANLARRNWTNQNAPEYRFFERWAQHFDAHGNVNDSPRSGRPASTLTPENKELIFEINNISNFINEENF
;
A
#
# COMPACT_ATOMS: atom_id res chain seq x y z
N MET A 1 8.01 6.01 1.17
CA MET A 1 7.49 7.39 1.08
C MET A 1 7.09 7.86 2.47
N SER A 2 7.69 8.96 2.95
CA SER A 2 7.26 9.60 4.21
C SER A 2 5.77 9.94 4.12
N ARG A 3 4.99 9.58 5.16
CA ARG A 3 3.55 9.87 5.20
C ARG A 3 3.37 11.36 5.38
N ARG A 4 2.96 12.04 4.31
CA ARG A 4 2.56 13.45 4.38
C ARG A 4 1.39 13.63 5.34
N PRO A 5 1.32 14.76 6.07
CA PRO A 5 0.30 15.01 7.07
C PRO A 5 -1.10 15.04 6.45
N ARG A 6 -2.14 14.91 7.29
CA ARG A 6 -3.54 14.99 6.85
C ARG A 6 -3.86 16.31 6.14
N SER A 7 -3.27 17.42 6.59
CA SER A 7 -3.39 18.73 5.96
C SER A 7 -2.97 18.73 4.49
N ASP A 8 -1.84 18.09 4.16
CA ASP A 8 -1.35 17.99 2.79
C ASP A 8 -2.32 17.19 1.91
N ARG A 9 -2.94 16.14 2.46
CA ARG A 9 -3.92 15.33 1.72
C ARG A 9 -5.19 16.11 1.43
N ILE A 10 -5.68 16.87 2.41
CA ILE A 10 -6.82 17.78 2.22
C ILE A 10 -6.49 18.81 1.13
N LEU A 11 -5.30 19.41 1.20
CA LEU A 11 -4.88 20.41 0.23
C LEU A 11 -4.74 19.81 -1.17
N ALA A 12 -4.16 18.62 -1.29
CA ALA A 12 -4.03 17.93 -2.57
C ALA A 12 -5.37 17.64 -3.23
N VAL A 13 -6.35 17.14 -2.46
CA VAL A 13 -7.71 16.92 -2.96
C VAL A 13 -8.36 18.24 -3.41
N LYS A 14 -8.29 19.28 -2.57
CA LYS A 14 -8.83 20.61 -2.92
C LYS A 14 -8.27 21.16 -4.22
N LEU A 15 -6.93 21.17 -4.35
CA LEU A 15 -6.27 21.67 -5.55
C LEU A 15 -6.58 20.80 -6.77
N TYR A 16 -6.64 19.48 -6.62
CA TYR A 16 -7.00 18.59 -7.72
C TYR A 16 -8.41 18.87 -8.24
N TYR A 17 -9.43 19.00 -7.38
CA TYR A 17 -10.78 19.32 -7.85
C TYR A 17 -10.90 20.75 -8.39
N GLN A 18 -10.10 21.69 -7.88
CA GLN A 18 -10.08 23.07 -8.38
C GLN A 18 -9.53 23.17 -9.80
N PHE A 19 -8.46 22.41 -10.11
CA PHE A 19 -7.77 22.52 -11.39
C PHE A 19 -8.06 21.37 -12.36
N GLN A 20 -8.65 20.28 -11.88
CA GLN A 20 -8.92 19.04 -12.62
C GLN A 20 -7.66 18.44 -13.30
N ASP A 21 -6.47 18.80 -12.81
CA ASP A 21 -5.18 18.38 -13.37
C ASP A 21 -4.13 18.34 -12.25
N ALA A 22 -3.40 17.23 -12.13
CA ALA A 22 -2.40 17.01 -11.08
C ALA A 22 -1.16 17.89 -11.21
N ASN A 23 -0.74 18.21 -12.44
CA ASN A 23 0.40 19.10 -12.68
C ASN A 23 0.04 20.55 -12.35
N LEU A 24 -1.16 21.00 -12.70
CA LEU A 24 -1.67 22.31 -12.30
C LEU A 24 -1.86 22.39 -10.78
N ALA A 25 -2.41 21.35 -10.15
CA ALA A 25 -2.50 21.27 -8.70
C ALA A 25 -1.12 21.37 -8.02
N ARG A 26 -0.11 20.70 -8.58
CA ARG A 26 1.27 20.78 -8.10
C ARG A 26 1.87 22.18 -8.24
N ARG A 27 1.64 22.86 -9.36
CA ARG A 27 2.12 24.24 -9.59
C ARG A 27 1.51 25.25 -8.61
N ASN A 28 0.31 24.97 -8.13
CA ASN A 28 -0.42 25.80 -7.17
C ASN A 28 -0.21 25.34 -5.70
N TRP A 29 0.80 24.51 -5.44
CA TRP A 29 1.13 24.09 -4.09
C TRP A 29 1.71 25.25 -3.28
N THR A 30 1.37 25.32 -1.99
CA THR A 30 1.65 26.49 -1.14
C THR A 30 3.11 26.65 -0.71
N ASN A 31 3.97 25.65 -0.92
CA ASN A 31 5.38 25.69 -0.53
C ASN A 31 6.30 25.00 -1.55
N GLN A 32 7.61 25.16 -1.40
CA GLN A 32 8.61 24.57 -2.31
C GLN A 32 8.70 23.04 -2.23
N ASN A 33 8.10 22.42 -1.21
CA ASN A 33 8.07 20.97 -1.04
C ASN A 33 6.78 20.37 -1.59
N ALA A 34 6.47 20.68 -2.84
CA ALA A 34 5.30 20.12 -3.51
C ALA A 34 5.44 18.60 -3.70
N PRO A 35 4.40 17.80 -3.39
CA PRO A 35 4.43 16.38 -3.65
C PRO A 35 4.45 16.06 -5.15
N GLU A 36 4.75 14.80 -5.48
CA GLU A 36 4.67 14.31 -6.85
C GLU A 36 3.23 14.31 -7.37
N TYR A 37 3.06 14.40 -8.69
CA TYR A 37 1.74 14.45 -9.34
C TYR A 37 0.85 13.26 -8.91
N ARG A 38 1.45 12.06 -8.78
CA ARG A 38 0.77 10.82 -8.32
C ARG A 38 0.14 10.96 -6.94
N PHE A 39 0.65 11.84 -6.08
CA PHE A 39 0.07 12.08 -4.77
C PHE A 39 -1.32 12.71 -4.90
N PHE A 40 -1.50 13.66 -5.82
CA PHE A 40 -2.76 14.35 -6.05
C PHE A 40 -3.80 13.38 -6.64
N GLU A 41 -3.44 12.66 -7.70
CA GLU A 41 -4.33 11.66 -8.33
C GLU A 41 -4.75 10.59 -7.32
N ARG A 42 -3.79 10.04 -6.56
CA ARG A 42 -4.08 9.01 -5.57
C ARG A 42 -5.09 9.47 -4.53
N TRP A 43 -4.94 10.70 -4.01
CA TRP A 43 -5.83 11.19 -2.97
C TRP A 43 -7.18 11.66 -3.51
N ALA A 44 -7.24 12.16 -4.75
CA ALA A 44 -8.50 12.41 -5.43
C ALA A 44 -9.30 11.11 -5.63
N GLN A 45 -8.68 10.07 -6.21
CA GLN A 45 -9.30 8.75 -6.37
C GLN A 45 -9.71 8.14 -5.05
N HIS A 46 -8.88 8.25 -4.01
CA HIS A 46 -9.22 7.77 -2.68
C HIS A 46 -10.43 8.52 -2.09
N PHE A 47 -10.49 9.84 -2.31
CA PHE A 47 -11.62 10.66 -1.86
C PHE A 47 -12.90 10.31 -2.62
N ASP A 48 -12.84 10.10 -3.93
CA ASP A 48 -13.98 9.62 -4.73
C ASP A 48 -14.51 8.28 -4.21
N ALA A 49 -13.61 7.35 -3.86
CA ALA A 49 -13.97 6.01 -3.41
C ALA A 49 -14.49 5.96 -1.95
N HIS A 50 -13.98 6.82 -1.07
CA HIS A 50 -14.19 6.69 0.38
C HIS A 50 -14.78 7.94 1.07
N GLY A 51 -14.89 9.07 0.37
CA GLY A 51 -15.40 10.33 0.91
C GLY A 51 -14.53 10.97 2.00
N ASN A 52 -13.28 10.54 2.15
CA ASN A 52 -12.37 11.06 3.18
C ASN A 52 -10.90 10.99 2.72
N VAL A 53 -9.99 11.55 3.53
CA VAL A 53 -8.53 11.59 3.24
C VAL A 53 -7.71 10.89 4.33
N ASN A 54 -8.35 10.02 5.12
CA ASN A 54 -7.66 9.25 6.13
C ASN A 54 -6.91 8.10 5.47
N ASP A 55 -5.83 7.63 6.08
CA ASP A 55 -5.21 6.41 5.58
C ASP A 55 -6.20 5.26 5.70
N SER A 56 -6.27 4.40 4.69
CA SER A 56 -6.96 3.12 4.84
C SER A 56 -6.41 2.41 6.08
N PRO A 57 -7.28 1.81 6.91
CA PRO A 57 -6.82 0.99 8.01
C PRO A 57 -5.85 -0.05 7.44
N ARG A 58 -4.68 -0.17 8.06
CA ARG A 58 -3.77 -1.26 7.74
C ARG A 58 -4.49 -2.53 8.14
N SER A 59 -5.11 -3.23 7.20
CA SER A 59 -5.37 -4.64 7.37
C SER A 59 -4.00 -5.26 7.67
N GLY A 60 -3.81 -5.71 8.89
CA GLY A 60 -2.61 -6.47 9.24
C GLY A 60 -2.42 -7.59 8.20
N ARG A 61 -1.19 -8.06 8.04
CA ARG A 61 -0.91 -9.28 7.28
C ARG A 61 -2.00 -10.30 7.70
N PRO A 62 -2.81 -10.85 6.77
CA PRO A 62 -3.76 -11.88 7.15
C PRO A 62 -2.96 -12.90 7.94
N ALA A 63 -3.45 -13.27 9.13
CA ALA A 63 -2.79 -14.28 9.94
C ALA A 63 -2.50 -15.44 8.99
N SER A 64 -1.22 -15.78 8.81
CA SER A 64 -0.84 -16.94 8.02
C SER A 64 -1.49 -18.10 8.74
N THR A 65 -2.67 -18.48 8.28
CA THR A 65 -3.39 -19.58 8.87
C THR A 65 -2.55 -20.75 8.44
N LEU A 66 -1.78 -21.31 9.37
CA LEU A 66 -1.26 -22.67 9.25
C LEU A 66 -2.50 -23.55 9.20
N THR A 67 -3.16 -23.56 8.06
CA THR A 67 -4.24 -24.50 7.80
C THR A 67 -3.63 -25.90 7.89
N PRO A 68 -4.41 -26.91 8.31
CA PRO A 68 -3.92 -28.27 8.37
C PRO A 68 -3.23 -28.71 7.06
N GLU A 69 -3.75 -28.28 5.90
CA GLU A 69 -3.15 -28.60 4.59
C GLU A 69 -1.76 -27.98 4.41
N ASN A 70 -1.57 -26.72 4.85
CA ASN A 70 -0.27 -26.06 4.80
C ASN A 70 0.73 -26.67 5.79
N LYS A 71 0.25 -27.23 6.92
CA LYS A 71 1.10 -27.98 7.86
C LYS A 71 1.54 -29.30 7.24
N GLU A 72 0.62 -30.03 6.63
CA GLU A 72 0.91 -31.32 5.97
C GLU A 72 1.92 -31.14 4.84
N LEU A 73 1.76 -30.12 3.99
CA LEU A 73 2.75 -29.79 2.95
C LEU A 73 4.14 -29.49 3.52
N ILE A 74 4.23 -28.77 4.65
CA ILE A 74 5.53 -28.49 5.31
C ILE A 74 6.13 -29.77 5.89
N PHE A 75 5.32 -30.65 6.49
CA PHE A 75 5.79 -31.95 6.98
C PHE A 75 6.27 -32.86 5.84
N GLU A 76 5.56 -32.90 4.72
CA GLU A 76 5.94 -33.67 3.53
C GLU A 76 7.27 -33.19 2.94
N ILE A 77 7.44 -31.88 2.77
CA ILE A 77 8.68 -31.28 2.25
C ILE A 77 9.88 -31.58 3.17
N ASN A 78 9.68 -31.51 4.50
CA ASN A 78 10.74 -31.79 5.47
C ASN A 78 11.10 -33.28 5.50
N ASN A 79 10.12 -34.18 5.35
CA ASN A 79 10.37 -35.63 5.28
C ASN A 79 11.07 -36.03 3.97
N ILE A 80 10.71 -35.43 2.84
CA ILE A 80 11.39 -35.62 1.55
C ILE A 80 12.85 -35.12 1.62
N SER A 81 13.08 -33.99 2.29
CA SER A 81 14.44 -33.44 2.45
C SER A 81 15.35 -34.33 3.30
N ASN A 82 14.80 -35.09 4.25
CA ASN A 82 15.58 -36.07 5.02
C ASN A 82 15.87 -37.34 4.20
N PHE A 83 14.96 -37.76 3.32
CA PHE A 83 15.15 -38.94 2.48
C PHE A 83 16.26 -38.76 1.42
N ILE A 84 16.39 -37.55 0.86
CA ILE A 84 17.42 -37.24 -0.15
C ILE A 84 18.84 -37.20 0.45
N ASN A 85 18.97 -36.98 1.76
CA ASN A 85 20.26 -36.94 2.45
C ASN A 85 20.76 -38.32 2.90
N GLU A 86 19.91 -39.34 2.97
CA GLU A 86 20.29 -40.70 3.38
C GLU A 86 20.70 -41.60 2.19
N GLU A 87 20.35 -41.28 0.95
CA GLU A 87 20.75 -42.07 -0.24
C GLU A 87 22.10 -41.67 -0.87
N ASN A 88 22.88 -40.78 -0.24
CA ASN A 88 24.18 -40.32 -0.75
C ASN A 88 25.39 -40.69 0.13
N PHE A 89 25.28 -41.70 1.01
CA PHE A 89 26.45 -42.27 1.72
C PHE A 89 26.42 -43.80 1.78
#